data_AF-A0A1S6IRW4-F1
#
_entry.id   AF-A0A1S6IRW4-F1
#
_cell.length_a   1.000
_cell.length_b   1.000
_cell.length_c   1.000
_cell.angle_alpha   90.00
_cell.angle_beta   90.00
_cell.angle_gamma   90.00
#
_symmetry.space_group_name_H-M   'P 1'
#
loop_
_entity.id
_entity.type
_entity.pdbx_description
1 polymer ?
#
loop_
_entity_poly.entity_id
_entity_poly.type
_entity_poly.pdbx_seq_one_letter_code
_entity_poly.pdbx_strand_id
1 'polypeptide(L)'
;MIEKELVINLHAEEMALNYSRLVNHLRLLLQRYHNQQYATLDNEIIQLVKLKYQESYHIAKKVRVLLIKNYQLSTTTEELGYLAIHIERLRLANHKQ
;
A
#
# COMPACT_ATOMS: atom_id res chain seq x y z
N MET A 1 -8.53 6.19 -5.60
CA MET A 1 -7.59 5.63 -6.61
C MET A 1 -7.51 4.11 -6.50
N ILE A 2 -7.04 3.56 -5.37
CA ILE A 2 -6.89 2.10 -5.17
C ILE A 2 -8.19 1.35 -5.45
N GLU A 3 -9.32 1.85 -4.93
CA GLU A 3 -10.66 1.30 -5.20
C GLU A 3 -10.99 1.14 -6.69
N LYS A 4 -10.65 2.16 -7.50
CA LYS A 4 -10.89 2.17 -8.95
C LYS A 4 -9.95 1.21 -9.69
N GLU A 5 -8.69 1.12 -9.25
CA GLU A 5 -7.69 0.23 -9.85
C GLU A 5 -8.01 -1.25 -9.58
N LEU A 6 -8.54 -1.55 -8.39
CA LEU A 6 -8.91 -2.92 -7.99
C LEU A 6 -10.36 -3.30 -8.34
N VAL A 7 -11.18 -2.33 -8.78
CA VAL A 7 -12.61 -2.52 -9.06
C VAL A 7 -13.33 -3.15 -7.86
N ILE A 8 -13.13 -2.55 -6.68
CA ILE A 8 -13.73 -2.99 -5.41
C ILE A 8 -14.65 -1.91 -4.84
N ASN A 9 -15.48 -2.29 -3.86
CA ASN A 9 -16.13 -1.34 -2.97
C ASN A 9 -15.41 -1.35 -1.61
N LEU A 10 -14.63 -0.30 -1.31
CA LEU A 10 -13.89 -0.22 -0.05
C LEU A 10 -14.79 -0.03 1.18
N HIS A 11 -16.02 0.42 0.97
CA HIS A 11 -16.99 0.69 2.03
C HIS A 11 -17.84 -0.53 2.40
N ALA A 12 -17.66 -1.65 1.70
CA ALA A 12 -18.32 -2.89 2.04
C ALA A 12 -17.84 -3.44 3.39
N GLU A 13 -18.73 -4.08 4.15
CA GLU A 13 -18.45 -4.52 5.53
C GLU A 13 -17.31 -5.53 5.58
N GLU A 14 -17.24 -6.43 4.61
CA GLU A 14 -16.18 -7.43 4.46
C GLU A 14 -14.80 -6.81 4.15
N MET A 15 -14.76 -5.58 3.65
CA MET A 15 -13.52 -4.83 3.38
C MET A 15 -13.06 -4.00 4.57
N ALA A 16 -13.92 -3.75 5.57
CA ALA A 16 -13.68 -2.80 6.66
C ALA A 16 -12.35 -3.04 7.39
N LEU A 17 -12.00 -4.30 7.69
CA LEU A 17 -10.75 -4.64 8.37
C LEU A 17 -9.51 -4.35 7.51
N ASN A 18 -9.55 -4.73 6.22
CA ASN A 18 -8.42 -4.51 5.31
C ASN A 18 -8.25 -3.02 5.01
N TYR A 19 -9.35 -2.30 4.83
CA TYR A 19 -9.36 -0.85 4.67
C TYR A 19 -8.78 -0.14 5.90
N SER A 20 -9.24 -0.48 7.11
CA SER A 20 -8.71 0.08 8.37
C SER A 20 -7.20 -0.13 8.50
N ARG A 21 -6.69 -1.33 8.16
CA ARG A 21 -5.25 -1.63 8.17
C ARG A 21 -4.46 -0.77 7.18
N LEU A 22 -4.99 -0.56 5.97
CA LEU A 22 -4.36 0.31 4.97
C LEU A 22 -4.32 1.76 5.45
N VAL A 23 -5.43 2.30 5.95
CA VAL A 23 -5.51 3.67 6.47
C VAL A 23 -4.56 3.88 7.63
N ASN A 24 -4.49 2.93 8.56
CA ASN A 24 -3.57 3.01 9.69
C ASN A 24 -2.10 2.94 9.21
N HIS A 25 -1.78 2.11 8.22
CA HIS A 25 -0.44 2.09 7.63
C HIS A 25 -0.05 3.43 7.02
N LEU A 26 -0.93 4.06 6.23
CA LEU A 26 -0.70 5.39 5.66
C LEU A 26 -0.52 6.44 6.76
N ARG A 27 -1.34 6.42 7.81
CA ARG A 27 -1.19 7.33 8.96
C ARG A 27 0.19 7.18 9.62
N LEU A 28 0.62 5.95 9.89
CA LEU A 28 1.93 5.70 10.50
C LEU A 28 3.08 6.06 9.55
N LEU A 29 2.91 5.87 8.24
CA LEU A 29 3.87 6.29 7.22
C LEU A 29 4.07 7.81 7.25
N LEU A 30 2.99 8.59 7.35
CA LEU A 30 3.09 10.05 7.47
C LEU A 30 3.82 10.48 8.74
N GLN A 31 3.54 9.84 9.88
CA GLN A 31 4.22 10.11 11.15
C GLN A 31 5.72 9.80 11.07
N ARG A 32 6.06 8.62 10.51
CA ARG A 32 7.44 8.19 10.27
C ARG A 32 8.19 9.14 9.35
N TYR A 33 7.56 9.56 8.26
CA TYR A 33 8.13 10.54 7.32
C TYR A 33 8.47 11.86 8.02
N HIS A 34 7.55 12.40 8.80
CA HIS A 34 7.76 13.65 9.54
C HIS A 34 8.91 13.53 10.56
N ASN A 35 9.05 12.37 11.19
CA ASN A 35 10.10 12.10 12.17
C ASN A 35 11.43 11.65 11.52
N GLN A 36 11.51 11.56 10.19
CA GLN A 36 12.65 10.99 9.44
C GLN A 36 13.01 9.55 9.88
N GLN A 37 12.01 8.80 10.36
CA GLN A 37 12.14 7.42 10.82
C GLN A 37 11.60 6.49 9.74
N TYR A 38 12.44 6.01 8.83
CA TYR A 38 11.98 5.14 7.74
C TYR A 38 11.77 3.70 8.22
N ALA A 39 10.73 3.04 7.70
CA ALA A 39 10.57 1.61 7.93
C ALA A 39 11.70 0.82 7.25
N THR A 40 12.18 -0.21 7.95
CA THR A 40 13.07 -1.22 7.38
C THR A 40 12.25 -2.42 6.93
N LEU A 41 12.51 -2.90 5.72
CA LEU A 41 11.97 -4.16 5.22
C LEU A 41 13.11 -4.91 4.54
N ASP A 42 13.23 -6.21 4.80
CA ASP A 42 14.29 -7.00 4.19
C ASP A 42 14.19 -6.97 2.66
N ASN A 43 15.35 -6.77 2.02
CA ASN A 43 15.43 -6.69 0.55
C ASN A 43 14.86 -7.94 -0.12
N GLU A 44 15.05 -9.12 0.48
CA GLU A 44 14.48 -10.38 -0.01
C GLU A 44 12.94 -10.35 -0.04
N ILE A 45 12.32 -9.79 1.01
CA ILE A 45 10.86 -9.64 1.07
C ILE A 45 10.38 -8.66 0.01
N ILE A 46 11.10 -7.54 -0.19
CA ILE A 46 10.78 -6.57 -1.24
C ILE A 46 10.80 -7.24 -2.61
N GLN A 47 11.82 -8.04 -2.91
CA GLN A 47 11.91 -8.75 -4.18
C GLN A 47 10.78 -9.77 -4.33
N LEU A 48 10.48 -10.52 -3.28
CA LEU A 48 9.37 -11.46 -3.29
C LEU A 48 8.02 -10.76 -3.55
N VAL A 49 7.78 -9.61 -2.91
CA VAL A 49 6.57 -8.79 -3.12
C VAL A 49 6.50 -8.29 -4.56
N LYS A 50 7.60 -7.78 -5.11
CA LYS A 50 7.66 -7.35 -6.53
C LYS A 50 7.33 -8.48 -7.49
N LEU A 51 7.86 -9.67 -7.24
CA LEU A 51 7.68 -10.83 -8.11
C LEU A 51 6.28 -11.45 -8.00
N LYS A 52 5.77 -11.60 -6.77
CA LYS A 52 4.51 -12.30 -6.49
C LYS A 52 3.28 -11.40 -6.61
N TYR A 53 3.40 -10.13 -6.22
CA TYR A 53 2.28 -9.19 -6.16
C TYR A 53 2.46 -8.06 -7.18
N GLN A 54 2.75 -8.42 -8.43
CA GLN A 54 3.11 -7.45 -9.49
C GLN A 54 2.06 -6.36 -9.68
N GLU A 55 0.78 -6.75 -9.71
CA GLU A 55 -0.35 -5.82 -9.86
C GLU A 55 -0.44 -4.87 -8.67
N SER A 56 -0.48 -5.40 -7.45
CA SER A 56 -0.54 -4.60 -6.22
C SER A 56 0.68 -3.70 -6.05
N TYR A 57 1.87 -4.16 -6.46
CA TYR A 57 3.09 -3.35 -6.48
C TYR A 57 3.02 -2.25 -7.52
N HIS A 58 2.41 -2.50 -8.68
CA HIS A 58 2.17 -1.48 -9.70
C HIS A 58 1.23 -0.39 -9.18
N ILE A 59 0.13 -0.76 -8.52
CA ILE A 59 -0.79 0.20 -7.89
C ILE A 59 -0.07 0.98 -6.79
N ALA A 60 0.75 0.32 -5.96
CA ALA A 60 1.55 0.98 -4.93
C ALA A 60 2.47 2.07 -5.53
N LYS A 61 3.09 1.80 -6.69
CA LYS A 61 3.90 2.80 -7.42
C LYS A 61 3.06 4.00 -7.85
N LYS A 62 1.83 3.79 -8.32
CA LYS A 62 0.91 4.90 -8.66
C LYS A 62 0.58 5.74 -7.41
N VAL A 63 0.33 5.10 -6.27
CA VAL A 63 0.14 5.81 -4.98
C VAL A 63 1.36 6.65 -4.64
N ARG A 64 2.57 6.08 -4.75
CA ARG A 64 3.82 6.84 -4.51
C ARG A 64 3.93 8.08 -5.38
N VAL A 65 3.62 7.97 -6.68
CA VAL A 65 3.63 9.13 -7.58
C VAL A 65 2.64 10.20 -7.12
N LEU A 66 1.45 9.82 -6.67
CA LEU A 66 0.49 10.78 -6.09
C LEU A 66 1.00 11.42 -4.80
N LEU A 67 1.62 10.65 -3.91
CA LEU A 67 2.18 11.16 -2.65
C LEU A 67 3.28 12.20 -2.91
N ILE A 68 4.16 11.93 -3.88
CA ILE A 68 5.22 12.86 -4.28
C ILE A 68 4.61 14.12 -4.91
N LYS A 69 3.68 13.97 -5.86
CA LYS A 69 3.11 15.12 -6.59
C LYS A 69 2.27 16.04 -5.71
N ASN A 70 1.45 15.48 -4.82
CA ASN A 70 0.46 16.25 -4.09
C ASN A 70 0.95 16.68 -2.70
N TYR A 71 1.90 15.95 -2.12
CA TYR A 71 2.32 16.14 -0.73
C TYR A 71 3.84 16.26 -0.57
N GLN A 72 4.61 16.26 -1.67
CA GLN A 72 6.09 16.27 -1.66
C GLN A 72 6.69 15.17 -0.77
N LEU A 73 5.96 14.06 -0.61
CA LEU A 73 6.34 13.00 0.30
C LEU A 73 7.13 11.94 -0.45
N SER A 74 8.44 11.88 -0.19
CA SER A 74 9.28 10.81 -0.72
C SER A 74 9.16 9.54 0.12
N THR A 75 8.65 8.46 -0.47
CA THR A 75 8.64 7.14 0.17
C THR A 75 9.84 6.30 -0.25
N THR A 76 10.31 5.45 0.67
CA THR A 76 11.37 4.47 0.39
C THR A 76 10.83 3.22 -0.32
N THR A 77 11.72 2.31 -0.72
CA THR A 77 11.33 1.07 -1.40
C THR A 77 10.67 0.10 -0.42
N GLU A 78 11.06 0.14 0.84
CA GLU A 78 10.53 -0.63 1.96
C GLU A 78 9.05 -0.27 2.21
N GLU A 79 8.75 1.03 2.35
CA GLU A 79 7.38 1.53 2.50
C GLU A 79 6.51 1.17 1.29
N LEU A 80 7.08 1.23 0.09
CA LEU A 80 6.40 0.81 -1.13
C LEU A 80 6.08 -0.70 -1.11
N GLY A 81 6.97 -1.53 -0.56
CA GLY A 81 6.75 -2.96 -0.35
C GLY A 81 5.61 -3.22 0.64
N TYR A 82 5.60 -2.54 1.78
CA TYR A 82 4.50 -2.65 2.74
C TYR A 82 3.16 -2.22 2.15
N LEU A 83 3.13 -1.08 1.45
CA LEU A 83 1.93 -0.60 0.80
C LEU A 83 1.39 -1.61 -0.22
N ALA A 84 2.28 -2.25 -1.01
CA ALA A 84 1.89 -3.30 -1.94
C ALA A 84 1.28 -4.52 -1.24
N ILE A 85 1.77 -4.91 -0.05
CA ILE A 85 1.18 -5.99 0.75
C ILE A 85 -0.24 -5.61 1.20
N HIS A 86 -0.46 -4.36 1.63
CA HIS A 86 -1.79 -3.91 2.03
C HIS A 86 -2.77 -3.88 0.84
N ILE A 87 -2.32 -3.44 -0.33
CA ILE A 87 -3.12 -3.45 -1.57
C ILE A 87 -3.43 -4.90 -1.98
N GLU A 88 -2.46 -5.81 -1.88
CA GLU A 88 -2.67 -7.23 -2.20
C GLU A 88 -3.72 -7.86 -1.30
N ARG A 89 -3.76 -7.52 -0.01
CA ARG A 89 -4.80 -8.00 0.90
C ARG A 89 -6.19 -7.55 0.48
N LEU A 90 -6.34 -6.31 0.02
CA LEU A 90 -7.60 -5.81 -0.54
C LEU A 90 -7.98 -6.55 -1.82
N ARG A 91 -7.02 -6.77 -2.72
CA ARG A 91 -7.23 -7.52 -3.97
C ARG A 91 -7.68 -8.96 -3.69
N LEU A 92 -7.03 -9.65 -2.76
CA LEU A 92 -7.39 -11.02 -2.39
C LEU A 92 -8.73 -11.12 -1.67
N ALA A 93 -9.11 -10.10 -0.88
CA ALA A 93 -10.42 -10.05 -0.25
C ALA A 93 -11.55 -9.93 -1.28
N ASN A 94 -11.30 -9.28 -2.42
CA ASN A 94 -12.24 -9.20 -3.54
C ASN A 94 -12.47 -10.57 -4.21
N HIS A 95 -11.39 -11.31 -4.48
CA HIS A 95 -11.48 -12.60 -5.18
C HIS A 95 -12.07 -13.76 -4.34
N LYS A 96 -12.41 -13.51 -3.08
CA LYS A 96 -13.08 -14.49 -2.20
C LYS A 96 -14.61 -14.36 -2.22
N GLN A 97 -15.15 -13.42 -3.01
CA GLN A 97 -16.57 -13.29 -3.31
C GLN A 97 -16.90 -14.00 -4.62
#